data_AF-Q0WY26-F1
#
_entry.id   AF-Q0WY26-F1
#
_cell.length_a   1.000
_cell.length_b   1.000
_cell.length_c   1.000
_cell.angle_alpha   90.00
_cell.angle_beta   90.00
_cell.angle_gamma   90.00
#
_symmetry.space_group_name_H-M   'P 1'
#
loop_
_entity.id
_entity.type
_entity.pdbx_description
1 polymer ?
#
loop_
_entity_poly.entity_id
_entity_poly.type
_entity_poly.pdbx_seq_one_letter_code
_entity_poly.pdbx_strand_id
1 'polypeptide(L)'
;FVFSNFSNIKAHLVSYPSITTLYATSLKYFSVGILFTFNPIILMIFIYSIRESFYSTFSSLTSGMLSIIISEALLFITYFWGILHFALSPYPLSNEGIVLTSSRMLILTITFILASASCMTACLQFLIEKGMSFEISSIVCILYLIGECFGSLQATEYLHLEYCINDAILGTLFYCVTGLHFTHVIVGLLLLLTYFIRIVEVYDVNTEWSYSLFGISYVVLPHSDQITILYWHFVEIVWLFIEFLFYSE
;
A
#
# COMPACT_ATOMS: atom_id res chain seq x y z
N PHE A 1 55.05 18.32 -21.62
CA PHE A 1 55.43 16.99 -21.11
C PHE A 1 54.52 16.55 -19.95
N VAL A 2 53.17 16.66 -20.07
CA VAL A 2 52.23 16.19 -19.03
C VAL A 2 50.95 15.53 -19.61
N PHE A 3 50.85 15.30 -20.93
CA PHE A 3 49.72 14.57 -21.51
C PHE A 3 50.20 13.36 -22.29
N SER A 4 50.40 12.22 -21.63
CA SER A 4 50.66 10.95 -22.33
C SER A 4 50.23 9.67 -21.60
N ASN A 5 49.41 9.71 -20.54
CA ASN A 5 49.11 8.51 -19.73
C ASN A 5 47.62 8.16 -19.55
N PHE A 6 46.74 8.54 -20.47
CA PHE A 6 45.31 8.18 -20.40
C PHE A 6 44.89 6.96 -21.24
N SER A 7 45.81 6.29 -21.93
CA SER A 7 45.47 5.13 -22.78
C SER A 7 45.40 3.78 -22.05
N ASN A 8 45.96 3.65 -20.85
CA ASN A 8 46.04 2.34 -20.16
C ASN A 8 44.84 2.00 -19.27
N ILE A 9 43.93 2.94 -18.98
CA ILE A 9 42.74 2.66 -18.14
C ILE A 9 41.59 2.08 -18.98
N LYS A 10 41.60 2.29 -20.30
CA LYS A 10 40.54 1.79 -21.21
C LYS A 10 40.60 0.28 -21.50
N ALA A 11 41.71 -0.39 -21.17
CA ALA A 11 41.90 -1.79 -21.54
C ALA A 11 41.28 -2.81 -20.56
N HIS A 12 40.94 -2.41 -19.33
CA HIS A 12 40.47 -3.34 -18.29
C HIS A 12 38.95 -3.45 -18.11
N LEU A 13 38.15 -2.64 -18.82
CA LEU A 13 36.68 -2.64 -18.67
C LEU A 13 35.92 -3.35 -19.79
N VAL A 14 36.60 -3.87 -20.81
CA VAL A 14 35.96 -4.49 -21.99
C VAL A 14 35.55 -5.95 -21.73
N SER A 15 35.99 -6.57 -20.63
CA SER A 15 35.67 -7.98 -20.33
C SER A 15 34.44 -8.20 -19.44
N TYR A 16 33.79 -7.14 -18.94
CA TYR A 16 32.57 -7.26 -18.13
C TYR A 16 31.20 -7.17 -18.83
N PRO A 17 31.03 -6.71 -20.10
CA PRO A 17 29.70 -6.62 -20.68
C PRO A 17 29.10 -8.00 -21.04
N SER A 18 29.93 -9.03 -21.25
CA SER A 18 29.43 -10.39 -21.54
C SER A 18 28.96 -11.13 -20.28
N ILE A 19 29.59 -10.87 -19.12
CA ILE A 19 29.22 -11.52 -17.85
C ILE A 19 27.95 -10.87 -17.27
N THR A 20 27.81 -9.53 -17.40
CA THR A 20 26.59 -8.85 -16.97
C THR A 20 25.39 -9.20 -17.84
N THR A 21 25.57 -9.47 -19.13
CA THR A 21 24.47 -9.87 -20.03
C THR A 21 24.03 -11.33 -19.84
N LEU A 22 24.92 -12.25 -19.47
CA LEU A 22 24.59 -13.63 -19.12
C LEU A 22 23.84 -13.75 -17.77
N TYR A 23 24.17 -12.90 -16.79
CA TYR A 23 23.40 -12.80 -15.54
C TYR A 23 22.10 -12.01 -15.69
N ALA A 24 22.09 -10.93 -16.48
CA ALA A 24 20.90 -10.12 -16.71
C ALA A 24 19.78 -10.88 -17.45
N THR A 25 20.12 -11.92 -18.23
CA THR A 25 19.13 -12.70 -18.99
C THR A 25 18.59 -13.91 -18.24
N SER A 26 19.38 -14.52 -17.35
CA SER A 26 18.93 -15.62 -16.48
C SER A 26 18.13 -15.15 -15.25
N LEU A 27 18.44 -13.97 -14.70
CA LEU A 27 17.62 -13.28 -13.69
C LEU A 27 16.34 -12.63 -14.26
N LYS A 28 16.24 -12.47 -15.60
CA LYS A 28 15.06 -11.89 -16.24
C LYS A 28 13.80 -12.76 -16.08
N TYR A 29 13.99 -14.07 -15.93
CA TYR A 29 12.92 -15.05 -15.69
C TYR A 29 12.98 -15.69 -14.31
N PHE A 30 14.08 -15.51 -13.58
CA PHE A 30 14.22 -15.91 -12.20
C PHE A 30 14.11 -14.69 -11.29
N SER A 31 13.01 -13.96 -11.40
CA SER A 31 12.63 -13.12 -10.26
C SER A 31 12.21 -14.10 -9.17
N VAL A 32 12.81 -13.97 -7.98
CA VAL A 32 12.32 -14.59 -6.75
C VAL A 32 10.80 -14.36 -6.63
N GLY A 33 10.30 -13.25 -7.16
CA GLY A 33 8.88 -12.96 -7.40
C GLY A 33 8.08 -14.06 -8.13
N ILE A 34 8.56 -14.68 -9.21
CA ILE A 34 7.84 -15.78 -9.91
C ILE A 34 7.73 -17.03 -9.04
N LEU A 35 8.72 -17.28 -8.19
CA LEU A 35 8.68 -18.37 -7.21
C LEU A 35 7.65 -18.09 -6.11
N PHE A 36 7.35 -16.81 -5.85
CA PHE A 36 6.32 -16.36 -4.91
C PHE A 36 4.92 -16.14 -5.53
N THR A 37 4.82 -15.81 -6.83
CA THR A 37 3.53 -15.41 -7.45
C THR A 37 2.79 -16.54 -8.16
N PHE A 38 3.46 -17.62 -8.56
CA PHE A 38 2.85 -18.73 -9.32
C PHE A 38 3.08 -20.11 -8.72
N ASN A 39 3.54 -20.21 -7.48
CA ASN A 39 3.63 -21.51 -6.82
C ASN A 39 2.22 -21.91 -6.32
N PRO A 40 1.65 -23.05 -6.75
CA PRO A 40 0.34 -23.50 -6.27
C PRO A 40 0.32 -23.68 -4.76
N ILE A 41 1.46 -23.94 -4.12
CA ILE A 41 1.59 -24.03 -2.66
C ILE A 41 1.36 -22.67 -2.02
N ILE A 42 1.91 -21.59 -2.59
CA ILE A 42 1.76 -20.24 -2.03
C ILE A 42 0.34 -19.74 -2.26
N LEU A 43 -0.24 -19.99 -3.44
CA LEU A 43 -1.66 -19.72 -3.69
C LEU A 43 -2.55 -20.50 -2.71
N MET A 44 -2.24 -21.77 -2.42
CA MET A 44 -2.96 -22.56 -1.43
C MET A 44 -2.80 -22.00 -0.03
N ILE A 45 -1.58 -21.62 0.39
CA ILE A 45 -1.36 -20.97 1.68
C ILE A 45 -2.18 -19.68 1.77
N PHE A 46 -2.21 -18.89 0.70
CA PHE A 46 -3.00 -17.66 0.63
C PHE A 46 -4.51 -17.92 0.72
N ILE A 47 -5.04 -18.90 -0.02
CA ILE A 47 -6.45 -19.32 0.07
C ILE A 47 -6.78 -19.86 1.46
N TYR A 48 -5.89 -20.66 2.05
CA TYR A 48 -6.07 -21.19 3.41
C TYR A 48 -5.99 -20.09 4.47
N SER A 49 -5.14 -19.07 4.29
CA SER A 49 -5.11 -17.92 5.19
C SER A 49 -6.37 -17.07 5.07
N ILE A 50 -6.89 -16.88 3.85
CA ILE A 50 -8.17 -16.22 3.63
C ILE A 50 -9.28 -17.02 4.33
N ARG A 51 -9.35 -18.34 4.10
CA ARG A 51 -10.32 -19.21 4.76
C ARG A 51 -10.21 -19.10 6.29
N GLU A 52 -9.00 -19.16 6.84
CA GLU A 52 -8.80 -19.07 8.29
C GLU A 52 -9.23 -17.70 8.83
N SER A 53 -9.03 -16.62 8.06
CA SER A 53 -9.50 -15.28 8.43
C SER A 53 -11.04 -15.18 8.51
N PHE A 54 -11.77 -15.99 7.74
CA PHE A 54 -13.23 -16.05 7.81
C PHE A 54 -13.73 -16.69 9.12
N TYR A 55 -13.06 -17.73 9.62
CA TYR A 55 -13.59 -18.60 10.68
C TYR A 55 -12.90 -18.48 12.05
N SER A 56 -11.65 -18.00 12.10
CA SER A 56 -10.88 -18.00 13.35
C SER A 56 -11.24 -16.82 14.26
N THR A 57 -11.37 -17.08 15.56
CA THR A 57 -11.60 -16.07 16.62
C THR A 57 -10.43 -15.99 17.61
N PHE A 58 -9.30 -16.62 17.29
CA PHE A 58 -8.14 -16.69 18.17
C PHE A 58 -7.48 -15.32 18.37
N SER A 59 -7.27 -14.93 19.62
CA SER A 59 -6.56 -13.69 19.99
C SER A 59 -5.07 -13.67 19.60
N SER A 60 -4.47 -14.82 19.31
CA SER A 60 -3.08 -14.88 18.82
C SER A 60 -2.95 -14.32 17.41
N LEU A 61 -3.93 -14.56 16.53
CA LEU A 61 -3.96 -14.00 15.17
C LEU A 61 -4.05 -12.48 15.21
N THR A 62 -4.81 -11.93 16.14
CA THR A 62 -4.96 -10.48 16.27
C THR A 62 -3.66 -9.81 16.73
N SER A 63 -2.96 -10.42 17.69
CA SER A 63 -1.63 -9.96 18.12
C SER A 63 -0.56 -10.07 17.02
N GLY A 64 -0.64 -11.10 16.17
CA GLY A 64 0.27 -11.29 15.03
C GLY A 64 0.05 -10.26 13.92
N MET A 65 -1.20 -9.93 13.61
CA MET A 65 -1.49 -8.87 12.63
C MET A 65 -1.02 -7.50 13.13
N LEU A 66 -1.19 -7.21 14.43
CA LEU A 66 -0.69 -5.97 15.01
C LEU A 66 0.85 -5.87 14.90
N SER A 67 1.58 -6.96 15.16
CA SER A 67 3.04 -6.93 15.04
C SER A 67 3.51 -6.75 13.60
N ILE A 68 2.78 -7.27 12.61
CA ILE A 68 3.02 -7.02 11.18
C ILE A 68 2.83 -5.54 10.84
N ILE A 69 1.73 -4.92 11.29
CA ILE A 69 1.48 -3.49 11.07
C ILE A 69 2.62 -2.64 11.67
N ILE A 70 3.09 -2.99 12.87
CA ILE A 70 4.21 -2.29 13.52
C ILE A 70 5.50 -2.47 12.70
N SER A 71 5.80 -3.69 12.19
CA SER A 71 6.99 -3.89 11.38
C SER A 71 6.95 -3.13 10.05
N GLU A 72 5.79 -3.06 9.39
CA GLU A 72 5.62 -2.26 8.18
C GLU A 72 5.75 -0.76 8.46
N ALA A 73 5.22 -0.27 9.59
CA ALA A 73 5.41 1.11 10.01
C ALA A 73 6.90 1.46 10.22
N LEU A 74 7.67 0.57 10.85
CA LEU A 74 9.12 0.74 10.99
C LEU A 74 9.83 0.75 9.63
N LEU A 75 9.39 -0.08 8.69
CA LEU A 75 9.91 -0.11 7.33
C LEU A 75 9.65 1.22 6.61
N PHE A 76 8.45 1.81 6.68
CA PHE A 76 8.19 3.16 6.15
C PHE A 76 9.05 4.23 6.82
N ILE A 77 9.25 4.17 8.15
CA ILE A 77 10.13 5.11 8.87
C ILE A 77 11.56 5.09 8.30
N THR A 78 12.09 3.92 7.91
CA THR A 78 13.43 3.86 7.31
C THR A 78 13.51 4.55 5.95
N TYR A 79 12.45 4.45 5.13
CA TYR A 79 12.38 5.17 3.86
C TYR A 79 12.22 6.68 4.05
N PHE A 80 11.37 7.09 4.99
CA PHE A 80 11.19 8.51 5.34
C PHE A 80 12.49 9.13 5.85
N TRP A 81 13.26 8.39 6.66
CA TRP A 81 14.60 8.79 7.05
C TRP A 81 15.51 8.99 5.83
N GLY A 82 15.49 8.06 4.87
CA GLY A 82 16.23 8.18 3.61
C GLY A 82 15.87 9.46 2.85
N ILE A 83 14.59 9.76 2.69
CA ILE A 83 14.10 10.98 2.03
C ILE A 83 14.63 12.23 2.74
N LEU A 84 14.47 12.31 4.06
CA LEU A 84 14.93 13.45 4.86
C LEU A 84 16.45 13.64 4.80
N HIS A 85 17.21 12.54 4.83
CA HIS A 85 18.67 12.59 4.73
C HIS A 85 19.13 13.24 3.41
N PHE A 86 18.57 12.82 2.28
CA PHE A 86 18.92 13.39 0.97
C PHE A 86 18.33 14.79 0.73
N ALA A 87 17.16 15.09 1.31
CA ALA A 87 16.56 16.42 1.23
C ALA A 87 17.34 17.48 2.03
N LEU A 88 17.82 17.13 3.23
CA LEU A 88 18.54 18.04 4.12
C LEU A 88 20.04 18.16 3.80
N SER A 89 20.62 17.18 3.10
CA SER A 89 22.03 17.20 2.68
C SER A 89 22.18 16.93 1.18
N PRO A 90 21.74 17.88 0.32
CA PRO A 90 21.75 17.67 -1.13
C PRO A 90 23.18 17.47 -1.64
N TYR A 91 23.41 16.34 -2.31
CA TYR A 91 24.65 16.10 -3.06
C TYR A 91 24.70 17.06 -4.27
N PRO A 92 25.86 17.63 -4.66
CA PRO A 92 25.98 18.73 -5.62
C PRO A 92 25.45 18.49 -7.05
N LEU A 93 24.84 17.34 -7.35
CA LEU A 93 24.25 16.98 -8.65
C LEU A 93 22.79 16.47 -8.56
N SER A 94 22.09 16.62 -7.43
CA SER A 94 20.89 15.81 -7.14
C SER A 94 19.69 16.03 -8.08
N ASN A 95 19.49 17.24 -8.62
CA ASN A 95 18.26 17.59 -9.36
C ASN A 95 18.51 18.24 -10.73
N GLU A 96 19.73 18.23 -11.26
CA GLU A 96 19.98 18.83 -12.58
C GLU A 96 19.34 17.97 -13.69
N GLY A 97 18.28 18.51 -14.31
CA GLY A 97 17.63 17.91 -15.48
C GLY A 97 16.31 17.18 -15.22
N ILE A 98 15.80 17.16 -13.99
CA ILE A 98 14.47 16.60 -13.69
C ILE A 98 13.43 17.71 -13.86
N VAL A 99 12.48 17.52 -14.78
CA VAL A 99 11.28 18.36 -14.85
C VAL A 99 10.27 17.80 -13.84
N LEU A 100 10.03 18.54 -12.76
CA LEU A 100 8.93 18.21 -11.86
C LEU A 100 7.62 18.64 -12.53
N THR A 101 6.83 17.66 -12.93
CA THR A 101 5.46 17.89 -13.40
C THR A 101 4.59 18.37 -12.24
N SER A 102 3.86 19.46 -12.46
CA SER A 102 2.86 19.96 -11.51
C SER A 102 1.68 18.99 -11.41
N SER A 103 1.64 18.17 -10.35
CA SER A 103 0.54 17.24 -10.03
C SER A 103 -0.37 17.71 -8.89
N ARG A 104 -0.23 18.97 -8.44
CA ARG A 104 -0.84 19.49 -7.20
C ARG A 104 -2.36 19.30 -7.10
N MET A 105 -3.11 19.53 -8.18
CA MET A 105 -4.56 19.32 -8.16
C MET A 105 -4.92 17.84 -8.02
N LEU A 106 -4.19 16.95 -8.69
CA LEU A 106 -4.41 15.51 -8.60
C LEU A 106 -4.14 15.02 -7.18
N ILE A 107 -3.02 15.41 -6.58
CA ILE A 107 -2.66 15.04 -5.21
C ILE A 107 -3.69 15.55 -4.20
N LEU A 108 -4.17 16.79 -4.36
CA LEU A 108 -5.23 17.33 -3.51
C LEU A 108 -6.53 16.50 -3.60
N THR A 109 -6.88 16.02 -4.81
CA THR A 109 -8.04 15.13 -4.95
C THR A 109 -7.82 13.78 -4.27
N ILE A 110 -6.60 13.22 -4.38
CA ILE A 110 -6.23 11.97 -3.72
C ILE A 110 -6.30 12.11 -2.19
N THR A 111 -5.72 13.18 -1.63
CA THR A 111 -5.78 13.45 -0.17
C THR A 111 -7.20 13.69 0.32
N PHE A 112 -8.02 14.41 -0.44
CA PHE A 112 -9.43 14.62 -0.11
C PHE A 112 -10.22 13.31 -0.08
N ILE A 113 -10.01 12.43 -1.06
CA ILE A 113 -10.64 11.10 -1.11
C ILE A 113 -10.26 10.29 0.12
N LEU A 114 -8.99 10.29 0.50
CA LEU A 114 -8.53 9.55 1.68
C LEU A 114 -9.05 10.16 3.00
N ALA A 115 -9.13 11.48 3.08
CA ALA A 115 -9.77 12.16 4.21
C ALA A 115 -11.27 11.79 4.30
N SER A 116 -11.97 11.67 3.17
CA SER A 116 -13.35 11.19 3.15
C SER A 116 -13.47 9.74 3.65
N ALA A 117 -12.49 8.88 3.35
CA ALA A 117 -12.42 7.51 3.87
C ALA A 117 -12.36 7.49 5.41
N SER A 118 -11.49 8.32 6.02
CA SER A 118 -11.37 8.39 7.48
C SER A 118 -12.66 8.87 8.18
N CYS A 119 -13.43 9.76 7.54
CA CYS A 119 -14.75 10.15 8.04
C CYS A 119 -15.73 8.96 7.99
N MET A 120 -15.71 8.20 6.90
CA MET A 120 -16.54 7.01 6.75
C MET A 120 -16.16 5.89 7.72
N THR A 121 -14.87 5.68 8.04
CA THR A 121 -14.47 4.71 9.07
C THR A 121 -14.89 5.13 10.48
N ALA A 122 -14.88 6.43 10.79
CA ALA A 122 -15.43 6.94 12.04
C ALA A 122 -16.94 6.69 12.14
N CYS A 123 -17.67 6.90 11.04
CA CYS A 123 -19.09 6.58 10.96
C CYS A 123 -19.34 5.06 11.11
N LEU A 124 -18.52 4.23 10.47
CA LEU A 124 -18.57 2.78 10.61
C LEU A 124 -18.43 2.34 12.07
N GLN A 125 -17.44 2.88 12.79
CA GLN A 125 -17.23 2.57 14.21
C GLN A 125 -18.44 2.94 15.07
N PHE A 126 -19.05 4.11 14.81
CA PHE A 126 -20.28 4.51 15.50
C PHE A 126 -21.45 3.56 15.23
N LEU A 127 -21.64 3.13 13.99
CA LEU A 127 -22.71 2.18 13.62
C LEU A 127 -22.51 0.79 14.19
N ILE A 128 -21.24 0.34 14.26
CA ILE A 128 -20.84 -0.89 14.94
C ILE A 128 -21.26 -0.84 16.41
N GLU A 129 -20.96 0.26 17.11
CA GLU A 129 -21.35 0.45 18.52
C GLU A 129 -22.86 0.50 18.72
N LYS A 130 -23.62 0.93 17.70
CA LYS A 130 -25.09 0.98 17.70
C LYS A 130 -25.76 -0.31 17.21
N GLY A 131 -25.01 -1.29 16.70
CA GLY A 131 -25.55 -2.56 16.21
C GLY A 131 -26.42 -2.44 14.95
N MET A 132 -26.17 -1.43 14.10
CA MET A 132 -26.97 -1.14 12.89
C MET A 132 -26.42 -1.88 11.65
N SER A 133 -26.66 -3.18 11.57
CA SER A 133 -26.08 -4.11 10.58
C SER A 133 -26.20 -3.70 9.10
N PHE A 134 -27.38 -3.27 8.66
CA PHE A 134 -27.62 -2.88 7.26
C PHE A 134 -26.83 -1.64 6.85
N GLU A 135 -26.54 -0.74 7.79
CA GLU A 135 -25.78 0.47 7.52
C GLU A 135 -24.27 0.21 7.55
N ILE A 136 -23.82 -0.82 8.29
CA ILE A 136 -22.41 -1.24 8.31
C ILE A 136 -21.99 -1.76 6.92
N SER A 137 -22.81 -2.60 6.27
CA SER A 137 -22.46 -3.16 4.96
C SER A 137 -22.36 -2.10 3.86
N SER A 138 -23.24 -1.10 3.89
CA SER A 138 -23.21 0.01 2.94
C SER A 138 -21.98 0.90 3.13
N ILE A 139 -21.59 1.20 4.38
CA ILE A 139 -20.37 1.98 4.64
C ILE A 139 -19.11 1.23 4.22
N VAL A 140 -19.00 -0.07 4.50
CA VAL A 140 -17.84 -0.87 4.07
C VAL A 140 -17.73 -0.91 2.54
N CYS A 141 -18.86 -1.01 1.83
CA CYS A 141 -18.90 -0.92 0.37
C CYS A 141 -18.41 0.46 -0.12
N ILE A 142 -18.85 1.55 0.51
CA ILE A 142 -18.39 2.91 0.18
C ILE A 142 -16.88 3.06 0.41
N LEU A 143 -16.34 2.53 1.52
CA LEU A 143 -14.90 2.52 1.80
C LEU A 143 -14.11 1.78 0.72
N TYR A 144 -14.59 0.62 0.29
CA TYR A 144 -13.98 -0.15 -0.79
C TYR A 144 -13.93 0.67 -2.11
N LEU A 145 -15.04 1.28 -2.50
CA LEU A 145 -15.11 2.12 -3.70
C LEU A 145 -14.21 3.36 -3.63
N ILE A 146 -14.12 3.98 -2.44
CA ILE A 146 -13.19 5.10 -2.19
C ILE A 146 -11.74 4.64 -2.38
N GLY A 147 -11.37 3.46 -1.89
CA GLY A 147 -10.05 2.89 -2.09
C GLY A 147 -9.73 2.54 -3.54
N GLU A 148 -10.70 2.00 -4.30
CA GLU A 148 -10.52 1.79 -5.75
C GLU A 148 -10.33 3.12 -6.50
N CYS A 149 -11.09 4.16 -6.12
CA CYS A 149 -10.96 5.50 -6.67
C CYS A 149 -9.55 6.06 -6.41
N PHE A 150 -9.06 5.96 -5.16
CA PHE A 150 -7.68 6.29 -4.82
C PHE A 150 -6.69 5.55 -5.72
N GLY A 151 -6.87 4.23 -5.88
CA GLY A 151 -5.96 3.41 -6.68
C GLY A 151 -5.92 3.82 -8.15
N SER A 152 -7.08 4.18 -8.71
CA SER A 152 -7.19 4.68 -10.08
C SER A 152 -6.46 6.02 -10.27
N LEU A 153 -6.56 6.94 -9.31
CA LEU A 153 -5.89 8.24 -9.35
C LEU A 153 -4.38 8.12 -9.13
N GLN A 154 -3.94 7.19 -8.28
CA GLN A 154 -2.51 6.91 -8.13
C GLN A 154 -1.91 6.37 -9.43
N ALA A 155 -2.65 5.51 -10.14
CA ALA A 155 -2.23 5.03 -11.45
C ALA A 155 -2.20 6.16 -12.50
N THR A 156 -3.15 7.10 -12.47
CA THR A 156 -3.11 8.25 -13.39
C THR A 156 -1.94 9.18 -13.10
N GLU A 157 -1.55 9.34 -11.84
CA GLU A 157 -0.34 10.08 -11.48
C GLU A 157 0.90 9.47 -12.15
N TYR A 158 1.12 8.17 -11.97
CA TYR A 158 2.29 7.48 -12.53
C TYR A 158 2.38 7.57 -14.04
N LEU A 159 1.24 7.65 -14.74
CA LEU A 159 1.21 7.82 -16.20
C LEU A 159 1.58 9.23 -16.66
N HIS A 160 1.48 10.24 -15.79
CA HIS A 160 1.77 11.64 -16.11
C HIS A 160 3.14 12.13 -15.59
N LEU A 161 3.89 11.30 -14.86
CA LEU A 161 5.23 11.65 -14.40
C LEU A 161 6.23 11.64 -15.56
N GLU A 162 7.00 12.72 -15.69
CA GLU A 162 8.03 12.87 -16.74
C GLU A 162 9.41 12.29 -16.33
N TYR A 163 9.54 11.74 -15.13
CA TYR A 163 10.79 11.13 -14.63
C TYR A 163 10.59 9.65 -14.30
N CYS A 164 11.60 8.84 -14.57
CA CYS A 164 11.67 7.42 -14.28
C CYS A 164 12.33 7.13 -12.93
N ILE A 165 12.15 5.90 -12.44
CA ILE A 165 12.75 5.45 -11.17
C ILE A 165 14.28 5.61 -11.13
N ASN A 166 14.99 5.52 -12.26
CA ASN A 166 16.45 5.54 -12.31
C ASN A 166 17.05 6.92 -12.61
N ASP A 167 16.22 7.96 -12.76
CA ASP A 167 16.71 9.26 -13.24
C ASP A 167 17.46 10.04 -12.16
N ALA A 168 17.03 9.92 -10.90
CA ALA A 168 17.71 10.51 -9.75
C ALA A 168 17.36 9.83 -8.44
N ILE A 169 18.15 10.11 -7.39
CA ILE A 169 17.91 9.58 -6.04
C ILE A 169 16.51 9.95 -5.54
N LEU A 170 16.07 11.19 -5.77
CA LEU A 170 14.72 11.62 -5.37
C LEU A 170 13.64 10.80 -6.11
N GLY A 171 13.82 10.55 -7.41
CA GLY A 171 12.93 9.68 -8.20
C GLY A 171 12.92 8.24 -7.69
N THR A 172 14.09 7.66 -7.38
CA THR A 172 14.15 6.30 -6.80
C THR A 172 13.36 6.21 -5.49
N LEU A 173 13.53 7.17 -4.58
CA LEU A 173 12.84 7.18 -3.29
C LEU A 173 11.35 7.42 -3.46
N PHE A 174 10.96 8.32 -4.36
CA PHE A 174 9.57 8.58 -4.70
C PHE A 174 8.85 7.31 -5.14
N TYR A 175 9.36 6.62 -6.16
CA TYR A 175 8.72 5.41 -6.68
C TYR A 175 8.78 4.23 -5.69
N CYS A 176 9.86 4.08 -4.92
CA CYS A 176 9.94 3.05 -3.89
C CYS A 176 8.89 3.26 -2.80
N VAL A 177 8.73 4.48 -2.29
CA VAL A 177 7.81 4.76 -1.17
C VAL A 177 6.36 4.79 -1.61
N THR A 178 6.05 5.53 -2.67
CA THR A 178 4.67 5.59 -3.20
C THR A 178 4.24 4.23 -3.75
N GLY A 179 5.14 3.48 -4.39
CA GLY A 179 4.87 2.14 -4.90
C GLY A 179 4.62 1.14 -3.77
N LEU A 180 5.44 1.17 -2.71
CA LEU A 180 5.21 0.36 -1.53
C LEU A 180 3.87 0.70 -0.86
N HIS A 181 3.55 1.99 -0.70
CA HIS A 181 2.24 2.42 -0.18
C HIS A 181 1.10 1.92 -1.05
N PHE A 182 1.20 2.04 -2.37
CA PHE A 182 0.21 1.52 -3.31
C PHE A 182 -0.02 0.01 -3.17
N THR A 183 1.05 -0.78 -2.96
CA THR A 183 0.87 -2.22 -2.65
C THR A 183 0.12 -2.45 -1.35
N HIS A 184 0.34 -1.62 -0.33
CA HIS A 184 -0.40 -1.71 0.94
C HIS A 184 -1.87 -1.31 0.78
N VAL A 185 -2.19 -0.32 -0.07
CA VAL A 185 -3.57 0.03 -0.43
C VAL A 185 -4.28 -1.15 -1.07
N ILE A 186 -3.63 -1.88 -1.99
CA ILE A 186 -4.21 -3.09 -2.62
C ILE A 186 -4.48 -4.17 -1.56
N VAL A 187 -3.53 -4.41 -0.64
CA VAL A 187 -3.74 -5.35 0.48
C VAL A 187 -4.92 -4.90 1.35
N GLY A 188 -5.03 -3.59 1.64
CA GLY A 188 -6.15 -3.01 2.38
C GLY A 188 -7.50 -3.22 1.68
N LEU A 189 -7.54 -3.05 0.36
CA LEU A 189 -8.74 -3.31 -0.46
C LEU A 189 -9.16 -4.79 -0.41
N LEU A 190 -8.20 -5.72 -0.46
CA LEU A 190 -8.48 -7.15 -0.30
C LEU A 190 -9.06 -7.46 1.09
N LEU A 191 -8.50 -6.86 2.15
CA LEU A 191 -9.01 -7.03 3.51
C LEU A 191 -10.42 -6.43 3.65
N LEU A 192 -10.69 -5.24 3.10
CA LEU A 192 -12.02 -4.63 3.06
C LEU A 192 -13.02 -5.49 2.27
N LEU A 193 -12.61 -6.08 1.15
CA LEU A 193 -13.45 -6.99 0.37
C LEU A 193 -13.81 -8.24 1.18
N THR A 194 -12.84 -8.86 1.86
CA THR A 194 -13.13 -10.02 2.74
C THR A 194 -14.07 -9.63 3.86
N TYR A 195 -13.89 -8.44 4.46
CA TYR A 195 -14.78 -7.93 5.49
C TYR A 195 -16.21 -7.68 4.98
N PHE A 196 -16.35 -7.12 3.77
CA PHE A 196 -17.64 -6.93 3.12
C PHE A 196 -18.37 -8.25 2.89
N ILE A 197 -17.68 -9.25 2.32
CA ILE A 197 -18.26 -10.58 2.06
C ILE A 197 -18.74 -11.22 3.37
N ARG A 198 -17.94 -11.15 4.45
CA ARG A 198 -18.32 -11.67 5.77
C ARG A 198 -19.58 -11.05 6.31
N ILE A 199 -19.66 -9.72 6.27
CA ILE A 199 -20.82 -8.95 6.70
C ILE A 199 -22.04 -9.41 5.91
N VAL A 200 -21.94 -9.46 4.59
CA VAL A 200 -23.08 -9.87 3.74
C VAL A 200 -23.51 -11.30 4.08
N GLU A 201 -22.59 -12.26 4.18
CA GLU A 201 -22.92 -13.65 4.53
C GLU A 201 -23.54 -13.80 5.93
N VAL A 202 -23.08 -13.03 6.91
CA VAL A 202 -23.63 -13.05 8.28
C VAL A 202 -25.03 -12.42 8.33
N TYR A 203 -25.30 -11.41 7.51
CA TYR A 203 -26.57 -10.68 7.52
C TYR A 203 -27.61 -11.18 6.50
N ASP A 204 -27.23 -11.99 5.51
CA ASP A 204 -28.14 -12.57 4.51
C ASP A 204 -28.93 -13.79 5.03
N VAL A 205 -28.86 -14.08 6.34
CA VAL A 205 -29.77 -15.03 6.96
C VAL A 205 -31.06 -14.29 7.31
N ASN A 206 -32.14 -14.62 6.59
CA ASN A 206 -33.53 -14.17 6.71
C ASN A 206 -34.18 -14.38 8.11
N THR A 207 -33.48 -14.11 9.22
CA THR A 207 -33.94 -14.41 10.58
C THR A 207 -34.13 -13.19 11.49
N GLU A 208 -33.81 -11.97 11.06
CA GLU A 208 -33.91 -10.79 11.95
C GLU A 208 -34.61 -9.55 11.38
N TRP A 209 -35.47 -9.68 10.38
CA TRP A 209 -36.37 -8.58 9.99
C TRP A 209 -37.32 -8.14 11.12
N SER A 210 -37.54 -8.97 12.15
CA SER A 210 -38.37 -8.61 13.31
C SER A 210 -37.61 -7.97 14.47
N TYR A 211 -36.28 -8.08 14.55
CA TYR A 211 -35.48 -7.55 15.67
C TYR A 211 -34.75 -6.25 15.33
N SER A 212 -34.51 -5.97 14.04
CA SER A 212 -33.85 -4.73 13.61
C SER A 212 -34.70 -3.46 13.79
N LEU A 213 -36.04 -3.59 13.88
CA LEU A 213 -36.94 -2.45 14.13
C LEU A 213 -36.77 -1.84 15.54
N PHE A 214 -36.20 -2.59 16.48
CA PHE A 214 -35.99 -2.18 17.88
C PHE A 214 -34.51 -1.95 18.26
N GLY A 215 -33.59 -1.97 17.28
CA GLY A 215 -32.26 -1.37 17.43
C GLY A 215 -31.31 -2.05 18.42
N ILE A 216 -31.46 -3.35 18.70
CA ILE A 216 -30.48 -4.10 19.50
C ILE A 216 -30.31 -5.49 18.87
N SER A 217 -29.57 -5.53 17.76
CA SER A 217 -28.86 -6.75 17.36
C SER A 217 -27.44 -6.64 17.90
N TYR A 218 -27.07 -7.50 18.84
CA TYR A 218 -25.68 -7.58 19.33
C TYR A 218 -24.87 -8.33 18.28
N VAL A 219 -24.47 -7.59 17.26
CA VAL A 219 -23.45 -8.08 16.34
C VAL A 219 -22.13 -8.07 17.10
N VAL A 220 -21.71 -9.26 17.54
CA VAL A 220 -20.34 -9.45 18.00
C VAL A 220 -19.47 -9.44 16.75
N LEU A 221 -18.94 -8.27 16.41
CA LEU A 221 -17.92 -8.22 15.35
C LEU A 221 -16.69 -8.97 15.83
N PRO A 222 -16.17 -9.92 15.02
CA PRO A 222 -14.93 -10.60 15.34
C PRO A 222 -13.77 -9.59 15.40
N HIS A 223 -12.83 -9.81 16.32
CA HIS A 223 -11.66 -8.95 16.50
C HIS A 223 -10.81 -8.73 15.24
N SER A 224 -10.93 -9.62 14.25
CA SER A 224 -10.32 -9.45 12.92
C SER A 224 -10.77 -8.18 12.21
N ASP A 225 -12.03 -7.78 12.38
CA ASP A 225 -12.63 -6.69 11.61
C ASP A 225 -12.12 -5.33 12.12
N GLN A 226 -11.86 -5.25 13.44
CA GLN A 226 -11.20 -4.11 14.06
C GLN A 226 -9.76 -3.93 13.54
N ILE A 227 -9.06 -5.03 13.23
CA ILE A 227 -7.71 -4.97 12.66
C ILE A 227 -7.73 -4.53 11.21
N THR A 228 -8.72 -4.94 10.42
CA THR A 228 -8.89 -4.44 9.04
C THR A 228 -9.05 -2.92 9.03
N ILE A 229 -9.87 -2.37 9.94
CA ILE A 229 -10.04 -0.92 10.10
C ILE A 229 -8.73 -0.26 10.55
N LEU A 230 -8.00 -0.87 11.51
CA LEU A 230 -6.70 -0.38 11.94
C LEU A 230 -5.67 -0.35 10.80
N TYR A 231 -5.64 -1.39 9.97
CA TYR A 231 -4.77 -1.47 8.80
C TYR A 231 -5.11 -0.38 7.78
N TRP A 232 -6.40 -0.10 7.57
CA TRP A 232 -6.83 0.99 6.69
C TRP A 232 -6.32 2.35 7.21
N HIS A 233 -6.49 2.64 8.50
CA HIS A 233 -5.94 3.85 9.11
C HIS A 233 -4.41 3.94 9.04
N PHE A 234 -3.70 2.82 9.14
CA PHE A 234 -2.26 2.78 8.92
C PHE A 234 -1.90 3.27 7.50
N VAL A 235 -2.60 2.78 6.48
CA VAL A 235 -2.41 3.22 5.08
C VAL A 235 -2.71 4.71 4.91
N GLU A 236 -3.75 5.23 5.58
CA GLU A 236 -4.09 6.66 5.58
C GLU A 236 -2.98 7.53 6.19
N ILE A 237 -2.45 7.13 7.36
CA ILE A 237 -1.39 7.86 8.05
C ILE A 237 -0.12 7.89 7.19
N VAL A 238 0.27 6.75 6.60
CA VAL A 238 1.44 6.69 5.72
C VAL A 238 1.28 7.62 4.52
N TRP A 239 0.09 7.70 3.92
CA TRP A 239 -0.16 8.63 2.82
C TRP A 239 0.04 10.10 3.23
N LEU A 240 -0.41 10.50 4.42
CA LEU A 240 -0.20 11.87 4.90
C LEU A 240 1.28 12.19 5.07
N PHE A 241 2.10 11.23 5.52
CA PHE A 241 3.56 11.41 5.56
C PHE A 241 4.18 11.52 4.16
N ILE A 242 3.71 10.72 3.20
CA ILE A 242 4.15 10.80 1.80
C ILE A 242 3.81 12.17 1.22
N GLU A 243 2.58 12.64 1.44
CA GLU A 243 2.13 13.93 0.94
C GLU A 243 2.92 15.08 1.53
N PHE A 244 3.14 15.06 2.84
CA PHE A 244 3.99 16.03 3.51
C PHE A 244 5.44 16.01 2.99
N LEU A 245 6.04 14.85 2.71
CA LEU A 245 7.45 14.79 2.33
C LEU A 245 7.72 15.11 0.85
N PHE A 246 6.80 14.74 -0.05
CA PHE A 246 7.03 14.88 -1.50
C PHE A 246 6.23 16.00 -2.17
N TYR A 247 5.07 16.37 -1.61
CA TYR A 247 4.13 17.25 -2.30
C TYR A 247 3.85 18.57 -1.57
N SER A 248 4.26 18.70 -0.30
CA SER A 248 4.24 20.01 0.37
C SER A 248 5.41 20.85 -0.15
N GLU A 249 5.10 21.89 -0.92
CA GLU A 249 6.04 22.99 -1.22
C GLU A 249 6.29 23.88 0.02
#